data_AF-A0A6A6FDI5-F1
#
_entry.id   AF-A0A6A6FDI5-F1
#
_cell.length_a   1.000
_cell.length_b   1.000
_cell.length_c   1.000
_cell.angle_alpha   90.00
_cell.angle_beta   90.00
_cell.angle_gamma   90.00
#
_symmetry.space_group_name_H-M   'P 1'
#
loop_
_entity.id
_entity.type
_entity.pdbx_description
1 polymer ?
#
loop_
_entity_poly.entity_id
_entity_poly.type
_entity_poly.pdbx_seq_one_letter_code
_entity_poly.pdbx_strand_id
1 'polypeptide(L)'
;MCGIFCSLARDGHALPSAAIKTSLTARGPDASNTLLTEAGDSSDKARIYLTLFSTVLSLRGNVITDQPLRTAESRAVLCWNGEAWSIRGKVLCDNDTFAVHQLLCAGLGQVRDFNSGTVEATRASLSAIARSLAQVAGPYAFMFYDEKTSRLYFGRDFLGRRSLLWKVDQHGRLLFSSVGDSSLHGAWAEVEADGVYCINLSLLSASQPDLAGCQTWGDLPVFKVIPRLSLQREFTPRPHRLDEISPSVSILDKLLRDSIRARILDIPDPPPRSSEKSGPGDAKLAILFSGGLDCTVLARICHDLLPDDAIIDLLNVAFQNPRAHKDVGQGAYELCPDRITGRASYAELGKVCPRRIWRFVAIDVPYSEYLELRPHVMELMHPHNTEMDLSIASALYFAARGKGQIRCQGLEQRYMSQARVLLSGLGADELFAGYTRHATAFRRQGYDGLLDELDLDVARLGKRNLGRDDRVISHWAREARFPFLDEALVQWALQSPLLDKCDFLDSVSTDEGHVDSCASIEPGKKVLRCVAWNLGMKGVAREKKRAIQFGARTAKMETGKTKGTAMIS
;
A
#
# COMPACT_ATOMS: atom_id res chain seq x y z
N MET A 1 -9.57 6.99 -1.13
CA MET A 1 -8.32 7.12 -1.93
C MET A 1 -8.34 8.37 -2.81
N CYS A 2 -7.22 9.10 -2.97
CA CYS A 2 -7.15 10.33 -3.78
C CYS A 2 -5.79 10.47 -4.49
N GLY A 3 -5.67 11.34 -5.48
CA GLY A 3 -4.38 11.86 -5.94
C GLY A 3 -4.17 13.28 -5.40
N ILE A 4 -3.01 13.57 -4.82
CA ILE A 4 -2.67 14.90 -4.28
C ILE A 4 -1.56 15.54 -5.11
N PHE A 5 -1.65 16.86 -5.28
CA PHE A 5 -0.57 17.72 -5.76
C PHE A 5 -0.52 19.01 -4.94
N CYS A 6 0.69 19.47 -4.65
CA CYS A 6 0.94 20.76 -4.03
C CYS A 6 2.16 21.44 -4.65
N SER A 7 2.09 22.76 -4.85
CA SER A 7 3.26 23.57 -5.22
C SER A 7 3.44 24.73 -4.26
N LEU A 8 4.68 25.00 -3.87
CA LEU A 8 5.13 26.22 -3.23
C LEU A 8 6.06 26.98 -4.17
N ALA A 9 5.68 28.20 -4.55
CA ALA A 9 6.39 29.01 -5.54
C ALA A 9 6.45 30.49 -5.11
N ARG A 10 7.46 31.22 -5.60
CA ARG A 10 7.66 32.66 -5.31
C ARG A 10 7.20 33.57 -6.46
N ASP A 11 7.14 33.03 -7.67
CA ASP A 11 6.89 33.73 -8.93
C ASP A 11 5.43 33.63 -9.42
N GLY A 12 4.59 32.84 -8.75
CA GLY A 12 3.16 32.71 -9.02
C GLY A 12 2.62 31.30 -8.73
N HIS A 13 1.32 31.11 -8.88
CA HIS A 13 0.72 29.78 -8.74
C HIS A 13 1.23 28.82 -9.83
N ALA A 14 1.76 27.67 -9.42
CA ALA A 14 2.13 26.60 -10.33
C ALA A 14 1.08 25.49 -10.32
N LEU A 15 0.47 25.22 -11.48
CA LEU A 15 -0.45 24.09 -11.66
C LEU A 15 0.34 22.80 -11.94
N PRO A 16 -0.24 21.61 -11.69
CA PRO A 16 0.38 20.35 -12.11
C PRO A 16 0.60 20.34 -13.63
N SER A 17 1.70 19.73 -14.07
CA SER A 17 1.95 19.48 -15.50
C SER A 17 0.84 18.62 -16.11
N ALA A 18 0.67 18.66 -17.44
CA ALA A 18 -0.36 17.86 -18.11
C ALA A 18 -0.21 16.35 -17.83
N ALA A 19 1.03 15.86 -17.76
CA ALA A 19 1.34 14.47 -17.42
C ALA A 19 0.91 14.13 -15.98
N ILE A 20 1.32 14.94 -14.99
CA ILE A 20 0.93 14.75 -13.59
C ILE A 20 -0.60 14.81 -13.46
N LYS A 21 -1.25 15.81 -14.07
CA LYS A 21 -2.71 15.96 -14.00
C LYS A 21 -3.44 14.74 -14.58
N THR A 22 -2.95 14.20 -15.71
CA THR A 22 -3.52 13.00 -16.33
C THR A 22 -3.38 11.80 -15.39
N SER A 23 -2.19 11.57 -14.83
CA SER A 23 -1.93 10.45 -13.91
C SER A 23 -2.71 10.56 -12.59
N LEU A 24 -2.86 11.77 -12.04
CA LEU A 24 -3.70 12.01 -10.85
C LEU A 24 -5.18 11.76 -11.16
N THR A 25 -5.67 12.23 -12.30
CA THR A 25 -7.07 12.02 -12.72
C THR A 25 -7.36 10.53 -12.93
N ALA A 26 -6.39 9.77 -13.46
CA ALA A 26 -6.50 8.32 -13.57
C ALA A 26 -6.59 7.62 -12.19
N ARG A 27 -5.93 8.17 -11.15
CA ARG A 27 -6.07 7.69 -9.76
C ARG A 27 -7.42 7.99 -9.15
N GLY A 28 -7.92 9.21 -9.34
CA GLY A 28 -9.17 9.70 -8.76
C GLY A 28 -10.10 10.29 -9.82
N PRO A 29 -10.82 9.46 -10.58
CA PRO A 29 -11.63 9.94 -11.70
C PRO A 29 -12.99 10.52 -11.29
N ASP A 30 -13.42 10.37 -10.03
CA ASP A 30 -14.79 10.72 -9.62
C ASP A 30 -14.98 12.22 -9.36
N ALA A 31 -13.92 12.94 -8.95
CA ALA A 31 -13.90 14.39 -8.83
C ALA A 31 -12.47 14.94 -8.88
N SER A 32 -12.32 16.21 -9.25
CA SER A 32 -11.04 16.92 -9.20
C SER A 32 -11.24 18.41 -8.95
N ASN A 33 -10.53 18.98 -7.98
CA ASN A 33 -10.59 20.41 -7.69
C ASN A 33 -9.22 21.01 -7.41
N THR A 34 -9.11 22.32 -7.60
CA THR A 34 -7.92 23.12 -7.30
C THR A 34 -8.26 24.21 -6.30
N LEU A 35 -7.41 24.41 -5.30
CA LEU A 35 -7.44 25.54 -4.39
C LEU A 35 -6.13 26.34 -4.54
N LEU A 36 -6.27 27.63 -4.76
CA LEU A 36 -5.16 28.59 -4.87
C LEU A 36 -5.20 29.52 -3.65
N THR A 37 -4.09 29.63 -2.94
CA THR A 37 -3.96 30.53 -1.79
C THR A 37 -2.54 31.08 -1.68
N GLU A 38 -2.37 32.17 -0.95
CA GLU A 38 -1.09 32.86 -0.81
C GLU A 38 -0.74 32.99 0.67
N ALA A 39 0.56 32.93 0.99
CA ALA A 39 1.10 33.16 2.32
C ALA A 39 2.15 34.27 2.27
N GLY A 40 2.14 35.18 3.26
CA GLY A 40 3.09 36.30 3.36
C GLY A 40 2.39 37.65 3.58
N ASP A 41 3.12 38.63 4.11
CA ASP A 41 2.58 39.95 4.44
C ASP A 41 2.61 40.92 3.23
N SER A 42 1.68 41.87 3.24
CA SER A 42 1.32 42.77 2.13
C SER A 42 2.43 43.76 1.72
N SER A 43 3.51 43.86 2.50
CA SER A 43 4.55 44.90 2.41
C SER A 43 5.82 44.48 1.64
N ASP A 44 5.76 43.31 0.99
CA ASP A 44 6.64 42.80 -0.07
C ASP A 44 8.11 42.44 0.27
N LYS A 45 8.40 41.14 0.07
CA LYS A 45 9.69 40.52 -0.34
C LYS A 45 9.69 38.98 -0.26
N ALA A 46 8.67 38.33 0.32
CA ALA A 46 8.62 36.87 0.43
C ALA A 46 7.20 36.30 0.34
N ARG A 47 6.40 36.72 -0.65
CA ARG A 47 5.11 36.08 -0.93
C ARG A 47 5.33 34.66 -1.45
N ILE A 48 4.60 33.69 -0.89
CA ILE A 48 4.60 32.30 -1.35
C ILE A 48 3.21 31.97 -1.88
N TYR A 49 3.16 31.54 -3.14
CA TYR A 49 1.96 31.03 -3.79
C TYR A 49 1.85 29.53 -3.52
N LEU A 50 0.73 29.14 -2.91
CA LEU A 50 0.37 27.76 -2.64
C LEU A 50 -0.73 27.32 -3.61
N THR A 51 -0.46 26.27 -4.37
CA THR A 51 -1.45 25.57 -5.20
C THR A 51 -1.68 24.20 -4.58
N LEU A 52 -2.94 23.85 -4.32
CA LEU A 52 -3.36 22.51 -3.91
C LEU A 52 -4.30 21.96 -4.97
N PHE A 53 -4.03 20.77 -5.49
CA PHE A 53 -4.89 20.08 -6.44
C PHE A 53 -5.12 18.65 -5.96
N SER A 54 -6.37 18.22 -5.92
CA SER A 54 -6.72 16.86 -5.51
C SER A 54 -7.71 16.23 -6.49
N THR A 55 -7.61 14.91 -6.60
CA THR A 55 -8.47 14.04 -7.40
C THR A 55 -9.04 12.95 -6.50
N VAL A 56 -10.28 12.52 -6.70
CA VAL A 56 -10.99 11.65 -5.74
C VAL A 56 -11.41 10.34 -6.40
N LEU A 57 -11.06 9.22 -5.76
CA LEU A 57 -11.74 7.93 -5.95
C LEU A 57 -12.64 7.70 -4.73
N SER A 58 -13.95 7.80 -4.94
CA SER A 58 -14.95 7.72 -3.88
C SER A 58 -15.10 6.28 -3.41
N LEU A 59 -14.56 5.99 -2.21
CA LEU A 59 -14.57 4.69 -1.55
C LEU A 59 -15.13 4.74 -0.12
N ARG A 60 -15.54 5.93 0.36
CA ARG A 60 -16.05 6.18 1.72
C ARG A 60 -17.15 7.23 1.70
N GLY A 61 -18.17 7.00 2.52
CA GLY A 61 -19.36 7.84 2.61
C GLY A 61 -20.33 7.62 1.45
N ASN A 62 -21.51 8.24 1.55
CA ASN A 62 -22.59 8.08 0.58
C ASN A 62 -22.54 9.11 -0.56
N VAL A 63 -21.65 10.10 -0.45
CA VAL A 63 -21.51 11.21 -1.41
C VAL A 63 -20.02 11.43 -1.66
N ILE A 64 -19.69 11.84 -2.88
CA ILE A 64 -18.33 12.26 -3.23
C ILE A 64 -17.96 13.45 -2.35
N THR A 65 -16.88 13.30 -1.58
CA THR A 65 -16.33 14.39 -0.76
C THR A 65 -15.23 15.08 -1.55
N ASP A 66 -15.50 16.31 -1.97
CA ASP A 66 -14.55 17.11 -2.74
C ASP A 66 -13.28 17.39 -1.93
N GLN A 67 -12.14 17.34 -2.62
CA GLN A 67 -10.85 17.73 -2.10
C GLN A 67 -10.13 18.65 -3.10
N PRO A 68 -9.28 19.60 -2.65
CA PRO A 68 -8.89 19.91 -1.28
C PRO A 68 -10.05 20.34 -0.37
N LEU A 69 -10.18 19.71 0.80
CA LEU A 69 -11.29 19.96 1.71
C LEU A 69 -11.03 21.21 2.55
N ARG A 70 -11.98 22.16 2.54
CA ARG A 70 -12.04 23.32 3.43
C ARG A 70 -13.44 23.42 4.01
N THR A 71 -13.57 23.48 5.33
CA THR A 71 -14.88 23.59 6.00
C THR A 71 -15.24 25.06 6.23
N ALA A 72 -16.52 25.37 6.50
CA ALA A 72 -16.94 26.75 6.75
C ALA A 72 -16.36 27.32 8.06
N GLU A 73 -16.12 26.44 9.03
CA GLU A 73 -15.67 26.79 10.38
C GLU A 73 -14.15 26.94 10.50
N SER A 74 -13.39 26.44 9.52
CA SER A 74 -11.93 26.40 9.56
C SER A 74 -11.33 26.93 8.27
N ARG A 75 -10.31 27.77 8.41
CA ARG A 75 -9.47 28.19 7.28
C ARG A 75 -8.40 27.16 6.92
N ALA A 76 -8.34 26.02 7.63
CA ALA A 76 -7.41 24.96 7.31
C ALA A 76 -7.93 24.12 6.13
N VAL A 77 -7.01 23.74 5.25
CA VAL A 77 -7.27 22.96 4.03
C VAL A 77 -6.60 21.59 4.15
N LEU A 78 -7.33 20.52 3.87
CA LEU A 78 -6.82 19.15 3.88
C LEU A 78 -6.87 18.52 2.48
N CYS A 79 -5.74 17.98 2.04
CA CYS A 79 -5.65 17.00 0.97
C CYS A 79 -5.31 15.64 1.61
N TRP A 80 -6.17 14.64 1.40
CA TRP A 80 -6.12 13.34 2.05
C TRP A 80 -6.19 12.21 1.01
N ASN A 81 -5.07 11.53 0.81
CA ASN A 81 -4.99 10.30 0.04
C ASN A 81 -4.84 9.15 1.02
N GLY A 82 -5.95 8.62 1.48
CA GLY A 82 -5.94 7.57 2.48
C GLY A 82 -7.33 7.05 2.79
N GLU A 83 -7.35 6.21 3.82
CA GLU A 83 -8.55 5.64 4.42
C GLU A 83 -8.35 5.62 5.93
N ALA A 84 -9.20 6.31 6.69
CA ALA A 84 -9.27 6.12 8.15
C ALA A 84 -10.34 5.07 8.47
N TRP A 85 -9.91 3.83 8.71
CA TRP A 85 -10.80 2.74 9.13
C TRP A 85 -11.41 2.99 10.50
N SER A 86 -10.60 3.54 11.42
CA SER A 86 -11.08 3.98 12.73
C SER A 86 -10.32 5.19 13.23
N ILE A 87 -10.97 5.98 14.08
CA ILE A 87 -10.36 7.07 14.83
C ILE A 87 -10.62 6.82 16.31
N ARG A 88 -9.57 6.79 17.13
CA ARG A 88 -9.65 6.46 18.57
C ARG A 88 -10.33 5.10 18.83
N GLY A 89 -10.07 4.12 17.95
CA GLY A 89 -10.67 2.78 18.02
C GLY A 89 -12.15 2.71 17.65
N LYS A 90 -12.77 3.81 17.19
CA LYS A 90 -14.15 3.83 16.71
C LYS A 90 -14.18 3.78 15.18
N VAL A 91 -14.90 2.81 14.63
CA VAL A 91 -15.12 2.70 13.19
C VAL A 91 -15.92 3.91 12.71
N LEU A 92 -15.51 4.48 11.58
CA LEU A 92 -16.20 5.61 10.97
C LEU A 92 -17.32 5.09 10.05
N CYS A 93 -18.51 5.68 10.13
CA CYS A 93 -19.62 5.39 9.21
C CYS A 93 -19.67 6.36 8.02
N ASP A 94 -19.26 7.61 8.24
CA ASP A 94 -19.25 8.66 7.23
C ASP A 94 -17.91 8.77 6.51
N ASN A 95 -17.80 9.76 5.61
CA ASN A 95 -16.55 10.05 4.93
C ASN A 95 -15.45 10.41 5.94
N ASP A 96 -14.31 9.74 5.82
CA ASP A 96 -13.18 9.83 6.73
C ASP A 96 -12.42 11.16 6.63
N THR A 97 -12.41 11.77 5.46
CA THR A 97 -11.65 13.01 5.20
C THR A 97 -12.12 14.14 6.11
N PHE A 98 -13.43 14.27 6.31
CA PHE A 98 -13.99 15.28 7.21
C PHE A 98 -13.64 15.02 8.68
N ALA A 99 -13.74 13.76 9.13
CA ALA A 99 -13.39 13.37 10.49
C ALA A 99 -11.90 13.60 10.79
N VAL A 100 -11.02 13.31 9.83
CA VAL A 100 -9.58 13.60 9.94
C VAL A 100 -9.33 15.11 9.97
N HIS A 101 -9.97 15.90 9.10
CA HIS A 101 -9.83 17.36 9.11
C HIS A 101 -10.22 17.97 10.46
N GLN A 102 -11.35 17.55 11.03
CA GLN A 102 -11.79 17.99 12.36
C GLN A 102 -10.80 17.57 13.45
N LEU A 103 -10.29 16.34 13.40
CA LEU A 103 -9.31 15.84 14.35
C LEU A 103 -8.02 16.68 14.34
N LEU A 104 -7.51 17.02 13.15
CA LEU A 104 -6.32 17.86 12.99
C LEU A 104 -6.56 19.30 13.48
N CYS A 105 -7.70 19.89 13.12
CA CYS A 105 -8.09 21.23 13.59
C CYS A 105 -8.20 21.28 15.13
N ALA A 106 -8.84 20.27 15.74
CA ALA A 106 -8.96 20.16 17.18
C ALA A 106 -7.60 19.98 17.87
N GLY A 107 -6.71 19.17 17.27
CA GLY A 107 -5.34 18.99 17.77
C GLY A 107 -4.53 20.29 17.78
N LEU A 108 -4.60 21.09 16.71
CA LEU A 108 -3.94 22.39 16.65
C LEU A 108 -4.53 23.41 17.64
N GLY A 109 -5.85 23.39 17.85
CA GLY A 109 -6.52 24.29 18.80
C GLY A 109 -6.06 24.12 20.25
N GLN A 110 -5.38 23.02 20.60
CA GLN A 110 -4.84 22.78 21.93
C GLN A 110 -3.42 23.33 22.16
N VAL A 111 -2.76 23.84 21.11
CA VAL A 111 -1.39 24.34 21.18
C VAL A 111 -1.39 25.79 21.70
N ARG A 112 -0.77 26.03 22.87
CA ARG A 112 -0.58 27.38 23.43
C ARG A 112 0.46 28.17 22.61
N ASP A 113 0.32 29.49 22.53
CA ASP A 113 1.23 30.42 21.82
C ASP A 113 1.41 30.17 20.31
N PHE A 114 0.36 29.65 19.67
CA PHE A 114 0.34 29.21 18.27
C PHE A 114 0.71 30.32 17.25
N ASN A 115 0.49 31.59 17.60
CA ASN A 115 0.71 32.76 16.75
C ASN A 115 2.16 33.30 16.79
N SER A 116 3.03 32.80 17.67
CA SER A 116 4.35 33.40 17.91
C SER A 116 5.37 33.23 16.77
N GLY A 117 5.02 32.46 15.71
CA GLY A 117 5.89 32.22 14.56
C GLY A 117 7.21 31.49 14.90
N THR A 118 7.42 31.05 16.15
CA THR A 118 8.69 30.49 16.64
C THR A 118 8.90 29.04 16.21
N VAL A 119 10.14 28.57 16.31
CA VAL A 119 10.51 27.16 16.10
C VAL A 119 9.85 26.27 17.14
N GLU A 120 9.80 26.70 18.40
CA GLU A 120 9.18 25.98 19.51
C GLU A 120 7.69 25.76 19.25
N ALA A 121 6.97 26.82 18.84
CA ALA A 121 5.57 26.73 18.45
C ALA A 121 5.38 25.80 17.23
N THR A 122 6.30 25.84 16.27
CA THR A 122 6.30 24.94 15.11
C THR A 122 6.45 23.47 15.55
N ARG A 123 7.40 23.16 16.44
CA ARG A 123 7.58 21.79 16.98
C ARG A 123 6.40 21.32 17.84
N ALA A 124 5.81 22.21 18.64
CA ALA A 124 4.64 21.90 19.44
C ALA A 124 3.43 21.57 18.55
N SER A 125 3.23 22.34 17.48
CA SER A 125 2.17 22.09 16.50
C SER A 125 2.37 20.79 15.72
N LEU A 126 3.60 20.51 15.29
CA LEU A 126 3.97 19.23 14.70
C LEU A 126 3.63 18.05 15.61
N SER A 127 3.97 18.16 16.89
CA SER A 127 3.67 17.12 17.88
C SER A 127 2.16 16.95 18.09
N ALA A 128 1.37 18.01 17.96
CA ALA A 128 -0.09 17.94 18.02
C ALA A 128 -0.68 17.22 16.80
N ILE A 129 -0.20 17.53 15.59
CA ILE A 129 -0.59 16.82 14.36
C ILE A 129 -0.19 15.35 14.42
N ALA A 130 1.05 15.03 14.82
CA ALA A 130 1.52 13.66 14.95
C ALA A 130 0.69 12.85 15.95
N ARG A 131 0.39 13.42 17.14
CA ARG A 131 -0.51 12.77 18.13
C ARG A 131 -1.93 12.59 17.62
N SER A 132 -2.41 13.50 16.78
CA SER A 132 -3.74 13.41 16.16
C SER A 132 -3.76 12.25 15.16
N LEU A 133 -2.78 12.18 14.25
CA LEU A 133 -2.66 11.10 13.27
C LEU A 133 -2.38 9.73 13.89
N ALA A 134 -1.70 9.67 15.05
CA ALA A 134 -1.51 8.41 15.78
C ALA A 134 -2.83 7.78 16.28
N GLN A 135 -3.92 8.55 16.31
CA GLN A 135 -5.25 8.05 16.65
C GLN A 135 -6.01 7.51 15.44
N VAL A 136 -5.46 7.66 14.23
CA VAL A 136 -6.05 7.22 12.97
C VAL A 136 -5.48 5.86 12.60
N ALA A 137 -6.35 4.85 12.44
CA ALA A 137 -5.98 3.55 11.91
C ALA A 137 -6.28 3.50 10.42
N GLY A 138 -5.27 3.21 9.60
CA GLY A 138 -5.40 3.08 8.15
C GLY A 138 -4.29 3.79 7.37
N PRO A 139 -4.20 3.50 6.06
CA PRO A 139 -3.15 4.03 5.19
C PRO A 139 -3.42 5.48 4.81
N TYR A 140 -2.39 6.32 4.78
CA TYR A 140 -2.56 7.71 4.34
C TYR A 140 -1.28 8.37 3.82
N ALA A 141 -1.49 9.34 2.95
CA ALA A 141 -0.59 10.44 2.64
C ALA A 141 -1.43 11.72 2.68
N PHE A 142 -0.91 12.79 3.28
CA PHE A 142 -1.70 13.99 3.48
C PHE A 142 -0.88 15.26 3.29
N MET A 143 -1.62 16.34 2.99
CA MET A 143 -1.14 17.72 3.08
C MET A 143 -2.20 18.56 3.77
N PHE A 144 -1.81 19.25 4.82
CA PHE A 144 -2.71 20.03 5.67
C PHE A 144 -2.14 21.43 5.84
N TYR A 145 -2.80 22.40 5.22
CA TYR A 145 -2.39 23.80 5.26
C TYR A 145 -3.26 24.57 6.26
N ASP A 146 -2.67 25.09 7.32
CA ASP A 146 -3.32 26.02 8.22
C ASP A 146 -3.03 27.47 7.80
N GLU A 147 -4.01 28.11 7.17
CA GLU A 147 -3.91 29.51 6.73
C GLU A 147 -3.66 30.47 7.90
N LYS A 148 -4.23 30.20 9.08
CA LYS A 148 -4.12 31.10 10.24
C LYS A 148 -2.67 31.28 10.69
N THR A 149 -1.88 30.21 10.62
CA THR A 149 -0.46 30.27 10.99
C THR A 149 0.50 30.15 9.83
N SER A 150 -0.01 30.08 8.60
CA SER A 150 0.79 29.89 7.39
C SER A 150 1.74 28.69 7.48
N ARG A 151 1.23 27.57 8.04
CA ARG A 151 1.99 26.32 8.21
C ARG A 151 1.41 25.23 7.33
N LEU A 152 2.29 24.54 6.60
CA LEU A 152 1.96 23.39 5.79
C LEU A 152 2.51 22.13 6.43
N TYR A 153 1.62 21.26 6.90
CA TYR A 153 1.96 19.95 7.43
C TYR A 153 1.78 18.88 6.36
N PHE A 154 2.66 17.90 6.31
CA PHE A 154 2.54 16.80 5.35
C PHE A 154 3.25 15.56 5.87
N GLY A 155 2.95 14.42 5.27
CA GLY A 155 3.58 13.16 5.62
C GLY A 155 2.78 11.97 5.12
N ARG A 156 3.23 10.79 5.54
CA ARG A 156 2.65 9.49 5.20
C ARG A 156 2.45 8.69 6.48
N ASP A 157 1.62 7.65 6.40
CA ASP A 157 1.55 6.65 7.46
C ASP A 157 2.90 5.93 7.62
N PHE A 158 3.17 5.39 8.80
CA PHE A 158 4.49 4.81 9.15
C PHE A 158 4.90 3.59 8.32
N LEU A 159 3.96 2.96 7.62
CA LEU A 159 4.22 1.87 6.67
C LEU A 159 4.35 2.38 5.24
N GLY A 160 4.19 3.68 4.99
CA GLY A 160 4.31 4.28 3.66
C GLY A 160 3.33 3.70 2.64
N ARG A 161 2.12 3.30 3.06
CA ARG A 161 1.16 2.58 2.21
C ARG A 161 0.62 3.42 1.06
N ARG A 162 0.60 4.75 1.20
CA ARG A 162 0.19 5.72 0.16
C ARG A 162 1.39 6.52 -0.31
N SER A 163 1.47 6.77 -1.62
CA SER A 163 2.58 7.52 -2.20
C SER A 163 2.43 9.03 -1.99
N LEU A 164 3.56 9.64 -1.61
CA LEU A 164 3.77 11.08 -1.68
C LEU A 164 5.24 11.31 -2.06
N LEU A 165 5.44 12.01 -3.17
CA LEU A 165 6.72 12.38 -3.73
C LEU A 165 6.94 13.88 -3.56
N TRP A 166 8.20 14.30 -3.60
CA TRP A 166 8.58 15.70 -3.69
C TRP A 166 9.69 15.92 -4.71
N LYS A 167 9.76 17.13 -5.30
CA LYS A 167 10.89 17.59 -6.11
C LYS A 167 11.06 19.10 -6.01
N VAL A 168 12.26 19.58 -6.29
CA VAL A 168 12.50 20.99 -6.62
C VAL A 168 12.73 21.07 -8.12
N ASP A 169 11.93 21.88 -8.80
CA ASP A 169 12.05 22.02 -10.25
C ASP A 169 13.12 23.06 -10.64
N GLN A 170 13.32 23.22 -11.95
CA GLN A 170 14.29 24.16 -12.53
C GLN A 170 14.03 25.64 -12.18
N HIS A 171 12.83 25.98 -11.72
CA HIS A 171 12.45 27.33 -11.30
C HIS A 171 12.58 27.52 -9.78
N GLY A 172 13.12 26.52 -9.06
CA GLY A 172 13.24 26.55 -7.60
C GLY A 172 11.93 26.31 -6.86
N ARG A 173 10.88 25.82 -7.54
CA ARG A 173 9.57 25.56 -6.94
C ARG A 173 9.58 24.21 -6.24
N LEU A 174 9.11 24.17 -5.00
CA LEU A 174 8.97 22.92 -4.24
C LEU A 174 7.61 22.30 -4.57
N LEU A 175 7.65 21.11 -5.17
CA LEU A 175 6.48 20.38 -5.64
C LEU A 175 6.31 19.11 -4.83
N PHE A 176 5.06 18.75 -4.55
CA PHE A 176 4.65 17.48 -3.98
C PHE A 176 3.60 16.83 -4.85
N SER A 177 3.65 15.51 -5.01
CA SER A 177 2.60 14.80 -5.72
C SER A 177 2.51 13.32 -5.36
N SER A 178 1.33 12.71 -5.47
CA SER A 178 1.18 11.25 -5.34
C SER A 178 1.81 10.47 -6.49
N VAL A 179 2.13 11.11 -7.61
CA VAL A 179 2.76 10.49 -8.79
C VAL A 179 3.79 11.47 -9.39
N GLY A 180 4.88 10.92 -9.91
CA GLY A 180 5.90 11.71 -10.59
C GLY A 180 5.59 11.89 -12.07
N ASP A 181 6.41 12.70 -12.72
CA ASP A 181 6.55 12.78 -14.17
C ASP A 181 8.02 12.50 -14.56
N SER A 182 8.25 12.10 -15.81
CA SER A 182 9.60 11.85 -16.34
C SER A 182 10.38 13.13 -16.69
N SER A 183 10.20 14.23 -15.96
CA SER A 183 10.81 15.51 -16.30
C SER A 183 12.35 15.46 -16.21
N LEU A 184 13.04 16.03 -17.20
CA LEU A 184 14.51 16.06 -17.30
C LEU A 184 15.20 16.81 -16.14
N HIS A 185 14.47 17.66 -15.40
CA HIS A 185 15.01 18.55 -14.38
C HIS A 185 14.47 18.22 -12.99
N GLY A 186 15.35 17.73 -12.12
CA GLY A 186 15.04 17.34 -10.75
C GLY A 186 14.34 15.98 -10.68
N ALA A 187 15.01 15.00 -10.07
CA ALA A 187 14.40 13.69 -9.83
C ALA A 187 13.39 13.80 -8.67
N TRP A 188 12.19 13.26 -8.87
CA TRP A 188 11.26 13.04 -7.76
C TRP A 188 11.91 12.15 -6.70
N ALA A 189 11.71 12.47 -5.43
CA ALA A 189 12.10 11.63 -4.30
C ALA A 189 10.87 11.28 -3.46
N GLU A 190 10.92 10.16 -2.74
CA GLU A 190 9.86 9.82 -1.79
C GLU A 190 9.90 10.81 -0.61
N VAL A 191 8.74 11.24 -0.14
CA VAL A 191 8.61 11.73 1.23
C VAL A 191 8.73 10.50 2.13
N GLU A 192 9.70 10.50 3.05
CA GLU A 192 9.95 9.32 3.90
C GLU A 192 8.76 9.04 4.81
N ALA A 193 8.47 7.75 5.02
CA ALA A 193 7.39 7.26 5.87
C ALA A 193 7.80 7.16 7.35
N ASP A 194 8.57 8.11 7.84
CA ASP A 194 9.18 8.07 9.18
C ASP A 194 8.72 9.21 10.08
N GLY A 195 7.77 10.04 9.65
CA GLY A 195 7.25 11.10 10.51
C GLY A 195 6.28 12.06 9.84
N VAL A 196 5.93 13.09 10.61
CA VAL A 196 5.19 14.25 10.12
C VAL A 196 6.16 15.40 9.93
N TYR A 197 5.99 16.11 8.81
CA TYR A 197 6.80 17.24 8.39
C TYR A 197 6.00 18.53 8.44
N CYS A 198 6.69 19.67 8.63
CA CYS A 198 6.09 20.99 8.59
C CYS A 198 7.02 21.99 7.90
N ILE A 199 6.45 22.76 6.97
CA ILE A 199 7.04 23.99 6.45
C ILE A 199 6.28 25.17 7.06
N ASN A 200 7.00 26.02 7.79
CA ASN A 200 6.43 27.25 8.32
C ASN A 200 6.76 28.41 7.35
N LEU A 201 5.76 28.85 6.59
CA LEU A 201 5.93 29.86 5.55
C LEU A 201 6.18 31.26 6.15
N SER A 202 5.80 31.51 7.42
CA SER A 202 6.05 32.79 8.09
C SER A 202 7.52 33.01 8.46
N LEU A 203 8.32 31.94 8.57
CA LEU A 203 9.75 32.05 8.87
C LEU A 203 10.57 32.57 7.67
N LEU A 204 10.03 32.46 6.46
CA LEU A 204 10.70 32.88 5.23
C LEU A 204 10.78 34.40 5.07
N SER A 205 9.93 35.14 5.79
CA SER A 205 9.93 36.60 5.85
C SER A 205 10.77 37.16 7.00
N ALA A 206 11.31 36.31 7.89
CA ALA A 206 12.09 36.75 9.05
C ALA A 206 13.56 37.02 8.68
N SER A 207 14.12 38.12 9.20
CA SER A 207 15.47 38.59 8.85
C SER A 207 16.60 37.65 9.29
N GLN A 208 16.37 36.82 10.33
CA GLN A 208 17.27 35.77 10.82
C GLN A 208 16.47 34.72 11.63
N PRO A 209 15.89 33.68 10.99
CA PRO A 209 15.24 32.61 11.73
C PRO A 209 16.28 31.70 12.40
N ASP A 210 16.06 31.34 13.67
CA ASP A 210 16.73 30.16 14.25
C ASP A 210 16.23 28.92 13.50
N LEU A 211 17.14 28.16 12.88
CA LEU A 211 16.83 26.96 12.08
C LEU A 211 17.38 25.68 12.73
N ALA A 212 17.68 25.71 14.04
CA ALA A 212 18.20 24.56 14.75
C ALA A 212 17.30 23.32 14.56
N GLY A 213 17.89 22.18 14.16
CA GLY A 213 17.19 20.90 13.97
C GLY A 213 16.26 20.84 12.76
N CYS A 214 16.36 21.78 11.83
CA CYS A 214 15.60 21.83 10.59
C CYS A 214 16.40 21.21 9.42
N GLN A 215 15.71 20.54 8.48
CA GLN A 215 16.28 20.16 7.18
C GLN A 215 15.89 21.21 6.12
N THR A 216 16.61 21.30 5.00
CA THR A 216 16.28 22.21 3.90
C THR A 216 15.85 21.44 2.66
N TRP A 217 14.65 21.73 2.14
CA TRP A 217 14.15 21.18 0.88
C TRP A 217 14.03 22.33 -0.13
N GLY A 218 15.00 22.42 -1.04
CA GLY A 218 15.29 23.68 -1.74
C GLY A 218 15.71 24.75 -0.73
N ASP A 219 15.07 25.92 -0.79
CA ASP A 219 15.33 27.04 0.13
C ASP A 219 14.39 27.06 1.35
N LEU A 220 13.58 26.00 1.54
CA LEU A 220 12.53 25.98 2.56
C LEU A 220 12.94 25.15 3.79
N PRO A 221 12.76 25.69 5.02
CA PRO A 221 12.99 24.95 6.25
C PRO A 221 11.88 23.94 6.51
N VAL A 222 12.25 22.68 6.69
CA VAL A 222 11.39 21.54 7.01
C VAL A 222 11.71 20.98 8.41
N PHE A 223 10.72 21.03 9.30
CA PHE A 223 10.76 20.43 10.64
C PHE A 223 10.10 19.04 10.65
N LYS A 224 10.49 18.16 11.58
CA LYS A 224 10.03 16.77 11.60
C LYS A 224 9.88 16.17 13.01
N VAL A 225 8.91 15.27 13.20
CA VAL A 225 8.77 14.39 14.39
C VAL A 225 8.67 12.92 13.97
N ILE A 226 9.48 12.05 14.59
CA ILE A 226 9.58 10.60 14.27
C ILE A 226 8.97 9.76 15.42
N PRO A 227 7.95 8.91 15.17
CA PRO A 227 7.54 7.90 16.13
C PRO A 227 8.53 6.73 16.16
N ARG A 228 8.90 6.24 17.35
CA ARG A 228 9.77 5.05 17.50
C ARG A 228 8.95 3.77 17.37
N LEU A 229 9.34 2.89 16.45
CA LEU A 229 8.93 1.49 16.41
C LEU A 229 10.15 0.63 16.74
N SER A 230 10.00 -0.30 17.68
CA SER A 230 11.05 -1.24 18.06
C SER A 230 10.47 -2.66 18.11
N LEU A 231 11.21 -3.61 17.57
CA LEU A 231 10.91 -5.04 17.66
C LEU A 231 11.23 -5.56 19.06
N GLN A 232 10.40 -6.47 19.57
CA GLN A 232 10.72 -7.21 20.78
C GLN A 232 11.83 -8.22 20.46
N ARG A 233 13.04 -7.92 20.96
CA ARG A 233 14.21 -8.81 20.83
C ARG A 233 14.29 -9.84 21.97
N GLU A 234 13.34 -9.82 22.90
CA GLU A 234 13.28 -10.83 23.95
C GLU A 234 12.96 -12.20 23.36
N PHE A 235 13.92 -13.10 23.48
CA PHE A 235 13.81 -14.47 23.03
C PHE A 235 14.10 -15.38 24.22
N THR A 236 13.07 -16.13 24.66
CA THR A 236 13.26 -17.26 25.58
C THR A 236 12.92 -18.53 24.82
N PRO A 237 13.90 -19.40 24.51
CA PRO A 237 13.61 -20.66 23.85
C PRO A 237 12.71 -21.48 24.77
N ARG A 238 11.49 -21.75 24.32
CA ARG A 238 10.52 -22.60 25.01
C ARG A 238 10.46 -23.94 24.27
N PRO A 239 10.29 -25.07 24.97
CA PRO A 239 10.14 -26.38 24.33
C PRO A 239 8.79 -26.57 23.62
N HIS A 240 8.03 -25.50 23.36
CA HIS A 240 6.70 -25.59 22.75
C HIS A 240 6.81 -25.39 21.24
N ARG A 241 6.31 -26.38 20.51
CA ARG A 241 6.27 -26.40 19.05
C ARG A 241 5.04 -25.65 18.56
N LEU A 242 5.23 -24.74 17.61
CA LEU A 242 4.13 -24.00 16.98
C LEU A 242 3.30 -24.93 16.07
N ASP A 243 2.02 -25.05 16.36
CA ASP A 243 1.05 -25.94 15.71
C ASP A 243 -0.33 -25.28 15.55
N GLU A 244 -1.29 -26.02 15.00
CA GLU A 244 -2.66 -25.55 14.73
C GLU A 244 -3.49 -25.15 15.96
N ILE A 245 -3.15 -25.63 17.15
CA ILE A 245 -3.87 -25.34 18.40
C ILE A 245 -3.20 -24.24 19.22
N SER A 246 -2.01 -23.79 18.79
CA SER A 246 -1.24 -22.76 19.48
C SER A 246 -2.03 -21.45 19.64
N PRO A 247 -1.96 -20.77 20.80
CA PRO A 247 -2.70 -19.52 21.04
C PRO A 247 -2.40 -18.42 20.01
N SER A 248 -1.16 -18.34 19.52
CA SER A 248 -0.75 -17.36 18.51
C SER A 248 -1.49 -17.52 17.18
N VAL A 249 -1.88 -18.75 16.82
CA VAL A 249 -2.68 -19.04 15.62
C VAL A 249 -4.10 -18.47 15.76
N SER A 250 -4.72 -18.67 16.93
CA SER A 250 -6.06 -18.13 17.22
C SER A 250 -6.04 -16.60 17.28
N ILE A 251 -4.99 -16.01 17.88
CA ILE A 251 -4.82 -14.55 17.92
C ILE A 251 -4.64 -13.98 16.50
N LEU A 252 -3.79 -14.60 15.68
CA LEU A 252 -3.58 -14.16 14.30
C LEU A 252 -4.85 -14.27 13.45
N ASP A 253 -5.60 -15.38 13.55
CA ASP A 253 -6.88 -15.53 12.82
C ASP A 253 -7.87 -14.42 13.21
N LYS A 254 -8.01 -14.12 14.51
CA LYS A 254 -8.85 -13.03 14.99
C LYS A 254 -8.40 -11.67 14.44
N LEU A 255 -7.12 -11.32 14.57
CA LEU A 255 -6.57 -10.05 14.10
C LEU A 255 -6.72 -9.89 12.58
N LEU A 256 -6.52 -10.98 11.81
CA LEU A 256 -6.75 -10.97 10.36
C LEU A 256 -8.22 -10.77 10.02
N ARG A 257 -9.15 -11.45 10.71
CA ARG A 257 -10.59 -11.26 10.51
C ARG A 257 -11.02 -9.84 10.80
N ASP A 258 -10.53 -9.25 11.89
CA ASP A 258 -10.85 -7.87 12.27
C ASP A 258 -10.28 -6.87 11.25
N SER A 259 -9.02 -7.08 10.82
CA SER A 259 -8.36 -6.31 9.76
C SER A 259 -9.11 -6.37 8.43
N ILE A 260 -9.50 -7.57 7.99
CA ILE A 260 -10.23 -7.77 6.73
C ILE A 260 -11.63 -7.16 6.82
N ARG A 261 -12.34 -7.32 7.95
CA ARG A 261 -13.70 -6.79 8.16
C ARG A 261 -13.76 -5.30 7.89
N ALA A 262 -12.84 -4.53 8.47
CA ALA A 262 -12.75 -3.08 8.28
C ALA A 262 -12.46 -2.68 6.82
N ARG A 263 -11.88 -3.58 6.03
CA ARG A 263 -11.44 -3.34 4.65
C ARG A 263 -12.41 -3.85 3.59
N ILE A 264 -13.48 -4.57 3.91
CA ILE A 264 -14.35 -5.17 2.88
C ILE A 264 -15.87 -5.01 3.04
N LEU A 265 -16.38 -4.76 4.25
CA LEU A 265 -17.84 -4.76 4.46
C LEU A 265 -18.56 -3.57 3.81
N ASP A 266 -17.99 -2.37 3.91
CA ASP A 266 -18.65 -1.12 3.50
C ASP A 266 -18.05 -0.56 2.20
N ILE A 267 -17.78 -1.41 1.21
CA ILE A 267 -17.31 -0.96 -0.11
C ILE A 267 -18.50 -0.33 -0.86
N PRO A 268 -18.49 1.00 -1.13
CA PRO A 268 -19.61 1.65 -1.80
C PRO A 268 -19.66 1.27 -3.29
N ASP A 269 -20.85 1.44 -3.87
CA ASP A 269 -20.99 1.42 -5.32
C ASP A 269 -20.41 2.70 -5.94
N PRO A 270 -19.76 2.61 -7.11
CA PRO A 270 -19.14 3.77 -7.74
C PRO A 270 -20.16 4.78 -8.27
N PRO A 271 -19.92 6.10 -8.10
CA PRO A 271 -20.74 7.14 -8.72
C PRO A 271 -20.44 7.25 -10.23
N PRO A 272 -21.38 7.62 -11.13
CA PRO A 272 -22.82 7.37 -11.19
C PRO A 272 -23.09 6.08 -12.00
N ARG A 273 -22.93 4.91 -11.38
CA ARG A 273 -23.66 3.69 -11.80
C ARG A 273 -25.07 3.63 -11.21
N SER A 274 -25.63 4.78 -10.86
CA SER A 274 -26.97 4.89 -10.29
C SER A 274 -28.07 4.86 -11.36
N SER A 275 -27.75 5.08 -12.64
CA SER A 275 -28.69 4.95 -13.77
C SER A 275 -28.62 3.57 -14.46
N GLU A 276 -27.45 2.94 -14.50
CA GLU A 276 -27.28 1.54 -14.89
C GLU A 276 -27.05 0.73 -13.61
N LYS A 277 -28.11 0.10 -13.08
CA LYS A 277 -27.97 -0.87 -11.98
C LYS A 277 -26.76 -1.75 -12.29
N SER A 278 -25.77 -1.75 -11.39
CA SER A 278 -24.69 -2.75 -11.41
C SER A 278 -25.34 -4.09 -11.69
N GLY A 279 -24.97 -4.70 -12.82
CA GLY A 279 -25.64 -5.92 -13.25
C GLY A 279 -25.52 -6.96 -12.13
N PRO A 280 -26.54 -7.81 -11.90
CA PRO A 280 -26.37 -8.97 -11.04
C PRO A 280 -25.19 -9.80 -11.58
N GLY A 281 -24.00 -9.64 -11.00
CA GLY A 281 -22.76 -10.17 -11.59
C GLY A 281 -21.47 -9.37 -11.35
N ASP A 282 -21.53 -8.12 -10.90
CA ASP A 282 -20.32 -7.29 -10.69
C ASP A 282 -19.67 -7.53 -9.31
N ALA A 283 -18.37 -7.82 -9.31
CA ALA A 283 -17.61 -7.98 -8.08
C ALA A 283 -17.20 -6.59 -7.52
N LYS A 284 -17.53 -6.33 -6.25
CA LYS A 284 -17.06 -5.14 -5.52
C LYS A 284 -15.62 -5.29 -5.03
N LEU A 285 -15.21 -6.53 -4.77
CA LEU A 285 -13.93 -6.91 -4.21
C LEU A 285 -13.17 -7.78 -5.21
N ALA A 286 -11.89 -7.47 -5.38
CA ALA A 286 -10.94 -8.35 -6.04
C ALA A 286 -9.74 -8.63 -5.13
N ILE A 287 -9.05 -9.73 -5.39
CA ILE A 287 -7.83 -10.13 -4.67
C ILE A 287 -6.72 -10.28 -5.69
N LEU A 288 -5.57 -9.65 -5.44
CA LEU A 288 -4.35 -9.91 -6.18
C LEU A 288 -3.87 -11.32 -5.83
N PHE A 289 -4.10 -12.27 -6.74
CA PHE A 289 -4.17 -13.69 -6.42
C PHE A 289 -3.14 -14.50 -7.20
N SER A 290 -1.99 -14.79 -6.56
CA SER A 290 -0.98 -15.72 -7.10
C SER A 290 -1.28 -17.19 -6.77
N GLY A 291 -2.26 -17.46 -5.90
CA GLY A 291 -2.50 -18.77 -5.29
C GLY A 291 -1.60 -19.06 -4.08
N GLY A 292 -0.58 -18.24 -3.82
CA GLY A 292 0.26 -18.41 -2.63
C GLY A 292 -0.53 -18.29 -1.33
N LEU A 293 0.07 -18.80 -0.23
CA LEU A 293 -0.49 -18.81 1.12
C LEU A 293 -1.24 -17.53 1.49
N ASP A 294 -0.58 -16.38 1.31
CA ASP A 294 -1.05 -15.10 1.86
C ASP A 294 -2.36 -14.67 1.22
N CYS A 295 -2.41 -14.55 -0.11
CA CYS A 295 -3.61 -14.14 -0.84
C CYS A 295 -4.75 -15.15 -0.72
N THR A 296 -4.44 -16.45 -0.58
CA THR A 296 -5.44 -17.49 -0.46
C THR A 296 -6.07 -17.54 0.93
N VAL A 297 -5.31 -17.28 2.00
CA VAL A 297 -5.87 -17.10 3.35
C VAL A 297 -6.80 -15.88 3.39
N LEU A 298 -6.39 -14.76 2.80
CA LEU A 298 -7.25 -13.58 2.68
C LEU A 298 -8.56 -13.90 1.96
N ALA A 299 -8.49 -14.58 0.81
CA ALA A 299 -9.66 -15.02 0.06
C ALA A 299 -10.56 -15.89 0.93
N ARG A 300 -10.01 -16.93 1.56
CA ARG A 300 -10.76 -17.85 2.41
C ARG A 300 -11.45 -17.14 3.57
N ILE A 301 -10.81 -16.17 4.24
CA ILE A 301 -11.46 -15.40 5.31
C ILE A 301 -12.55 -14.47 4.75
N CYS A 302 -12.36 -13.87 3.57
CA CYS A 302 -13.40 -13.06 2.92
C CYS A 302 -14.69 -13.85 2.68
N HIS A 303 -14.61 -15.17 2.43
CA HIS A 303 -15.81 -16.00 2.32
C HIS A 303 -16.67 -15.95 3.59
N ASP A 304 -16.06 -16.04 4.78
CA ASP A 304 -16.79 -16.06 6.06
C ASP A 304 -17.40 -14.69 6.41
N LEU A 305 -16.82 -13.60 5.89
CA LEU A 305 -17.19 -12.24 6.26
C LEU A 305 -18.22 -11.61 5.32
N LEU A 306 -18.22 -11.99 4.05
CA LEU A 306 -19.13 -11.43 3.04
C LEU A 306 -20.41 -12.26 2.92
N PRO A 307 -21.56 -11.65 2.55
CA PRO A 307 -22.78 -12.37 2.20
C PRO A 307 -22.53 -13.47 1.15
N ASP A 308 -23.21 -14.61 1.18
CA ASP A 308 -22.92 -15.77 0.32
C ASP A 308 -22.98 -15.47 -1.20
N ASP A 309 -23.84 -14.54 -1.60
CA ASP A 309 -24.08 -14.11 -2.99
C ASP A 309 -23.01 -13.15 -3.55
N ALA A 310 -22.17 -12.56 -2.69
CA ALA A 310 -21.13 -11.66 -3.14
C ALA A 310 -20.09 -12.38 -4.05
N ILE A 311 -19.69 -11.72 -5.14
CA ILE A 311 -18.70 -12.26 -6.07
C ILE A 311 -17.32 -11.75 -5.67
N ILE A 312 -16.33 -12.63 -5.65
CA ILE A 312 -14.92 -12.27 -5.41
C ILE A 312 -14.11 -12.60 -6.65
N ASP A 313 -13.54 -11.58 -7.26
CA ASP A 313 -12.62 -11.71 -8.39
C ASP A 313 -11.22 -12.06 -7.88
N LEU A 314 -10.63 -13.13 -8.40
CA LEU A 314 -9.26 -13.55 -8.12
C LEU A 314 -8.39 -13.19 -9.33
N LEU A 315 -7.60 -12.13 -9.23
CA LEU A 315 -6.82 -11.58 -10.34
C LEU A 315 -5.45 -12.28 -10.40
N ASN A 316 -5.25 -13.17 -11.37
CA ASN A 316 -4.03 -13.94 -11.53
C ASN A 316 -3.32 -13.60 -12.84
N VAL A 317 -2.14 -13.00 -12.75
CA VAL A 317 -1.37 -12.52 -13.89
C VAL A 317 -0.27 -13.48 -14.31
N ALA A 318 -0.12 -13.67 -15.63
CA ALA A 318 0.92 -14.49 -16.24
C ALA A 318 1.48 -13.77 -17.48
N PHE A 319 2.80 -13.71 -17.60
CA PHE A 319 3.47 -13.04 -18.72
C PHE A 319 4.00 -14.06 -19.72
N GLN A 320 3.91 -13.71 -21.00
CA GLN A 320 4.64 -14.42 -22.04
C GLN A 320 6.13 -14.09 -21.88
N ASN A 321 6.93 -15.09 -21.53
CA ASN A 321 8.37 -14.94 -21.40
C ASN A 321 9.06 -15.64 -22.59
N PRO A 322 9.62 -14.89 -23.56
CA PRO A 322 10.25 -15.47 -24.75
C PRO A 322 11.39 -16.46 -24.45
N ARG A 323 12.06 -16.33 -23.30
CA ARG A 323 13.13 -17.25 -22.90
C ARG A 323 12.60 -18.58 -22.39
N ALA A 324 11.42 -18.58 -21.78
CA ALA A 324 10.85 -19.74 -21.12
C ALA A 324 9.75 -20.43 -21.96
N HIS A 325 9.20 -19.75 -22.98
CA HIS A 325 8.02 -20.19 -23.75
C HIS A 325 8.32 -20.46 -25.23
N LYS A 326 9.50 -20.97 -25.58
CA LYS A 326 9.98 -20.98 -26.97
C LYS A 326 9.07 -21.64 -28.03
N ASP A 327 8.06 -22.45 -27.68
CA ASP A 327 7.15 -23.10 -28.65
C ASP A 327 5.73 -23.43 -28.13
N VAL A 328 5.17 -22.72 -27.14
CA VAL A 328 4.00 -23.23 -26.36
C VAL A 328 2.64 -22.59 -26.67
N GLY A 329 2.54 -21.67 -27.65
CA GLY A 329 1.26 -21.03 -28.02
C GLY A 329 0.51 -20.42 -26.82
N GLN A 330 -0.83 -20.47 -26.81
CA GLN A 330 -1.65 -19.99 -25.67
C GLN A 330 -1.45 -20.82 -24.38
N GLY A 331 -1.03 -22.09 -24.47
CA GLY A 331 -0.78 -22.94 -23.30
C GLY A 331 0.40 -22.49 -22.44
N ALA A 332 1.22 -21.56 -22.94
CA ALA A 332 2.39 -21.04 -22.25
C ALA A 332 2.06 -20.38 -20.89
N TYR A 333 0.93 -19.67 -20.80
CA TYR A 333 0.52 -18.96 -19.59
C TYR A 333 0.13 -19.92 -18.46
N GLU A 334 -0.51 -21.05 -18.79
CA GLU A 334 -0.89 -22.07 -17.81
C GLU A 334 0.32 -22.85 -17.25
N LEU A 335 1.49 -22.74 -17.89
CA LEU A 335 2.77 -23.23 -17.35
C LEU A 335 3.46 -22.24 -16.41
N CYS A 336 2.95 -21.01 -16.26
CA CYS A 336 3.48 -20.06 -15.29
C CYS A 336 3.25 -20.59 -13.86
N PRO A 337 4.29 -20.61 -13.00
CA PRO A 337 4.15 -21.13 -11.65
C PRO A 337 3.00 -20.52 -10.84
N ASP A 338 2.82 -19.20 -10.88
CA ASP A 338 1.70 -18.54 -10.18
C ASP A 338 0.34 -18.86 -10.81
N ARG A 339 0.29 -19.22 -12.10
CA ARG A 339 -0.95 -19.71 -12.72
C ARG A 339 -1.28 -21.12 -12.25
N ILE A 340 -0.29 -22.02 -12.21
CA ILE A 340 -0.44 -23.39 -11.68
C ILE A 340 -0.92 -23.35 -10.23
N THR A 341 -0.20 -22.64 -9.35
CA THR A 341 -0.58 -22.50 -7.94
C THR A 341 -1.94 -21.79 -7.82
N GLY A 342 -2.18 -20.73 -8.59
CA GLY A 342 -3.47 -20.04 -8.64
C GLY A 342 -4.63 -20.98 -8.96
N ARG A 343 -4.51 -21.82 -9.99
CA ARG A 343 -5.56 -22.79 -10.37
C ARG A 343 -5.77 -23.85 -9.29
N ALA A 344 -4.71 -24.36 -8.67
CA ALA A 344 -4.79 -25.33 -7.59
C ALA A 344 -5.51 -24.75 -6.37
N SER A 345 -5.11 -23.56 -5.93
CA SER A 345 -5.73 -22.86 -4.78
C SER A 345 -7.16 -22.42 -5.07
N TYR A 346 -7.47 -22.01 -6.31
CA TYR A 346 -8.85 -21.76 -6.74
C TYR A 346 -9.72 -23.00 -6.65
N ALA A 347 -9.22 -24.15 -7.11
CA ALA A 347 -9.94 -25.43 -7.00
C ALA A 347 -10.15 -25.84 -5.54
N GLU A 348 -9.15 -25.63 -4.67
CA GLU A 348 -9.28 -25.87 -3.23
C GLU A 348 -10.31 -24.92 -2.58
N LEU A 349 -10.27 -23.62 -2.89
CA LEU A 349 -11.26 -22.63 -2.44
C LEU A 349 -12.68 -23.02 -2.86
N GLY A 350 -12.86 -23.50 -4.09
CA GLY A 350 -14.17 -23.98 -4.57
C GLY A 350 -14.70 -25.19 -3.81
N LYS A 351 -13.81 -26.07 -3.32
CA LYS A 351 -14.19 -27.23 -2.50
C LYS A 351 -14.49 -26.82 -1.05
N VAL A 352 -13.67 -25.95 -0.46
CA VAL A 352 -13.79 -25.52 0.94
C VAL A 352 -14.93 -24.50 1.12
N CYS A 353 -15.21 -23.69 0.11
CA CYS A 353 -16.23 -22.64 0.13
C CYS A 353 -17.22 -22.80 -1.05
N PRO A 354 -18.02 -23.88 -1.08
CA PRO A 354 -18.84 -24.23 -2.25
C PRO A 354 -19.97 -23.23 -2.56
N ARG A 355 -20.38 -22.44 -1.56
CA ARG A 355 -21.45 -21.43 -1.71
C ARG A 355 -20.97 -20.12 -2.33
N ARG A 356 -19.66 -19.85 -2.33
CA ARG A 356 -19.11 -18.60 -2.84
C ARG A 356 -18.95 -18.65 -4.35
N ILE A 357 -19.33 -17.56 -5.01
CA ILE A 357 -19.03 -17.34 -6.42
C ILE A 357 -17.60 -16.78 -6.54
N TRP A 358 -16.65 -17.67 -6.79
CA TRP A 358 -15.26 -17.31 -7.09
C TRP A 358 -15.06 -17.13 -8.60
N ARG A 359 -14.57 -15.96 -9.01
CA ARG A 359 -14.23 -15.70 -10.42
C ARG A 359 -12.72 -15.64 -10.59
N PHE A 360 -12.12 -16.71 -11.09
CA PHE A 360 -10.70 -16.70 -11.44
C PHE A 360 -10.49 -15.94 -12.75
N VAL A 361 -9.88 -14.75 -12.67
CA VAL A 361 -9.57 -13.89 -13.80
C VAL A 361 -8.14 -14.17 -14.24
N ALA A 362 -8.01 -14.95 -15.32
CA ALA A 362 -6.76 -15.27 -15.98
C ALA A 362 -6.29 -14.08 -16.82
N ILE A 363 -5.30 -13.32 -16.31
CA ILE A 363 -4.73 -12.15 -16.97
C ILE A 363 -3.44 -12.59 -17.68
N ASP A 364 -3.55 -12.81 -18.98
CA ASP A 364 -2.42 -13.23 -19.81
C ASP A 364 -1.87 -12.00 -20.54
N VAL A 365 -0.58 -11.71 -20.34
CA VAL A 365 0.09 -10.52 -20.88
C VAL A 365 1.05 -10.94 -21.99
N PRO A 366 0.72 -10.65 -23.27
CA PRO A 366 1.64 -10.86 -24.39
C PRO A 366 2.92 -10.05 -24.23
N TYR A 367 4.03 -10.58 -24.74
CA TYR A 367 5.33 -9.91 -24.63
C TYR A 367 5.34 -8.57 -25.38
N SER A 368 4.65 -8.47 -26.52
CA SER A 368 4.49 -7.22 -27.28
C SER A 368 3.74 -6.14 -26.48
N GLU A 369 2.66 -6.51 -25.80
CA GLU A 369 1.89 -5.59 -24.95
C GLU A 369 2.73 -5.13 -23.75
N TYR A 370 3.50 -6.03 -23.15
CA TYR A 370 4.45 -5.67 -22.10
C TYR A 370 5.49 -4.64 -22.57
N LEU A 371 6.10 -4.85 -23.74
CA LEU A 371 7.09 -3.93 -24.30
C LEU A 371 6.50 -2.55 -24.60
N GLU A 372 5.29 -2.50 -25.14
CA GLU A 372 4.58 -1.26 -25.45
C GLU A 372 4.31 -0.42 -24.18
N LEU A 373 3.87 -1.07 -23.10
CA LEU A 373 3.50 -0.40 -21.85
C LEU A 373 4.66 -0.26 -20.86
N ARG A 374 5.82 -0.89 -21.11
CA ARG A 374 6.99 -0.83 -20.23
C ARG A 374 7.42 0.59 -19.87
N PRO A 375 7.55 1.56 -20.81
CA PRO A 375 7.95 2.94 -20.47
C PRO A 375 6.97 3.62 -19.51
N HIS A 376 5.67 3.37 -19.69
CA HIS A 376 4.63 3.92 -18.82
C HIS A 376 4.69 3.34 -17.41
N VAL A 377 4.93 2.02 -17.28
CA VAL A 377 5.14 1.39 -15.97
C VAL A 377 6.39 1.95 -15.29
N MET A 378 7.47 2.18 -16.04
CA MET A 378 8.71 2.80 -15.53
C MET A 378 8.47 4.21 -14.98
N GLU A 379 7.67 5.03 -15.67
CA GLU A 379 7.29 6.36 -15.18
C GLU A 379 6.48 6.28 -13.87
N LEU A 380 5.50 5.37 -13.80
CA LEU A 380 4.67 5.21 -12.60
C LEU A 380 5.44 4.70 -11.38
N MET A 381 6.41 3.79 -11.56
CA MET A 381 7.16 3.22 -10.43
C MET A 381 8.22 4.16 -9.84
N HIS A 382 8.66 5.18 -10.60
CA HIS A 382 9.64 6.17 -10.17
C HIS A 382 9.29 6.75 -8.78
N PRO A 383 10.25 6.96 -7.86
CA PRO A 383 11.71 6.94 -8.04
C PRO A 383 12.40 5.57 -7.99
N HIS A 384 11.64 4.50 -7.78
CA HIS A 384 12.21 3.16 -7.87
C HIS A 384 12.60 2.89 -9.32
N ASN A 385 13.78 2.30 -9.52
CA ASN A 385 14.40 2.19 -10.84
C ASN A 385 15.31 0.97 -10.98
N THR A 386 15.02 -0.11 -10.26
CA THR A 386 15.73 -1.40 -10.45
C THR A 386 14.93 -2.38 -11.30
N GLU A 387 15.61 -3.33 -11.94
CA GLU A 387 14.96 -4.42 -12.70
C GLU A 387 13.95 -5.22 -11.86
N MET A 388 14.24 -5.44 -10.57
CA MET A 388 13.30 -6.07 -9.65
C MET A 388 12.05 -5.20 -9.42
N ASP A 389 12.23 -3.89 -9.26
CA ASP A 389 11.10 -2.98 -9.10
C ASP A 389 10.20 -2.99 -10.33
N LEU A 390 10.77 -2.96 -11.53
CA LEU A 390 10.01 -3.04 -12.77
C LEU A 390 9.26 -4.36 -12.89
N SER A 391 9.91 -5.46 -12.53
CA SER A 391 9.31 -6.79 -12.61
C SER A 391 8.08 -6.94 -11.69
N ILE A 392 8.16 -6.38 -10.47
CA ILE A 392 7.05 -6.36 -9.51
C ILE A 392 5.97 -5.35 -9.93
N ALA A 393 6.38 -4.13 -10.28
CA ALA A 393 5.49 -3.07 -10.75
C ALA A 393 4.66 -3.52 -11.96
N SER A 394 5.28 -4.20 -12.92
CA SER A 394 4.60 -4.73 -14.11
C SER A 394 3.54 -5.76 -13.73
N ALA A 395 3.88 -6.73 -12.86
CA ALA A 395 2.91 -7.73 -12.41
C ALA A 395 1.69 -7.07 -11.73
N LEU A 396 1.93 -6.10 -10.84
CA LEU A 396 0.86 -5.38 -10.15
C LEU A 396 0.05 -4.48 -11.08
N TYR A 397 0.69 -3.78 -12.01
CA TYR A 397 0.03 -2.93 -13.00
C TYR A 397 -0.95 -3.74 -13.86
N PHE A 398 -0.48 -4.85 -14.45
CA PHE A 398 -1.32 -5.68 -15.32
C PHE A 398 -2.37 -6.46 -14.53
N ALA A 399 -2.07 -6.92 -13.32
CA ALA A 399 -3.06 -7.54 -12.45
C ALA A 399 -4.17 -6.55 -12.07
N ALA A 400 -3.80 -5.34 -11.61
CA ALA A 400 -4.74 -4.30 -11.24
C ALA A 400 -5.57 -3.81 -12.42
N ARG A 401 -5.07 -3.83 -13.66
CA ARG A 401 -5.90 -3.56 -14.85
C ARG A 401 -7.15 -4.44 -14.90
N GLY A 402 -7.06 -5.68 -14.43
CA GLY A 402 -8.19 -6.60 -14.27
C GLY A 402 -8.80 -7.10 -15.58
N LYS A 403 -8.11 -6.93 -16.71
CA LYS A 403 -8.51 -7.40 -18.05
C LYS A 403 -7.95 -8.81 -18.28
N GLY A 404 -8.83 -9.80 -18.39
CA GLY A 404 -8.43 -11.19 -18.57
C GLY A 404 -9.54 -12.08 -19.12
N GLN A 405 -9.43 -13.37 -18.87
CA GLN A 405 -10.40 -14.39 -19.24
C GLN A 405 -10.95 -15.09 -17.99
N ILE A 406 -12.23 -15.45 -18.05
CA ILE A 406 -12.90 -16.25 -17.01
C ILE A 406 -13.53 -17.47 -17.64
N ARG A 407 -13.71 -18.53 -16.85
CA ARG A 407 -14.42 -19.73 -17.31
C ARG A 407 -15.83 -19.73 -16.71
N CYS A 408 -16.84 -19.59 -17.55
CA CYS A 408 -18.25 -19.66 -17.19
C CYS A 408 -18.88 -20.83 -17.93
N GLN A 409 -19.47 -21.78 -17.20
CA GLN A 409 -20.11 -22.98 -17.79
C GLN A 409 -19.21 -23.76 -18.76
N GLY A 410 -17.91 -23.82 -18.47
CA GLY A 410 -16.92 -24.51 -19.32
C GLY A 410 -16.41 -23.71 -20.52
N LEU A 411 -17.00 -22.55 -20.83
CA LEU A 411 -16.57 -21.67 -21.91
C LEU A 411 -15.69 -20.53 -21.39
N GLU A 412 -14.66 -20.18 -22.16
CA GLU A 412 -13.80 -19.04 -21.84
C GLU A 412 -14.38 -17.75 -22.41
N GLN A 413 -14.47 -16.74 -21.57
CA GLN A 413 -15.07 -15.44 -21.90
C GLN A 413 -14.11 -14.32 -21.50
N ARG A 414 -13.99 -13.31 -22.37
CA ARG A 414 -13.25 -12.09 -22.04
C ARG A 414 -13.99 -11.36 -20.92
N TYR A 415 -13.25 -10.89 -19.93
CA TYR A 415 -13.80 -10.23 -18.76
C TYR A 415 -12.88 -9.10 -18.29
N MET A 416 -13.49 -8.03 -17.79
CA MET A 416 -12.80 -6.93 -17.12
C MET A 416 -13.41 -6.75 -15.73
N SER A 417 -12.58 -6.94 -14.71
CA SER A 417 -12.99 -6.76 -13.31
C SER A 417 -13.45 -5.32 -13.06
N GLN A 418 -14.61 -5.17 -12.45
CA GLN A 418 -15.18 -3.87 -12.06
C GLN A 418 -14.83 -3.47 -10.61
N ALA A 419 -14.14 -4.34 -9.87
CA ALA A 419 -13.79 -4.12 -8.49
C ALA A 419 -12.81 -2.95 -8.36
N ARG A 420 -13.22 -1.90 -7.63
CA ARG A 420 -12.37 -0.75 -7.28
C ARG A 420 -11.46 -1.03 -6.08
N VAL A 421 -11.75 -2.06 -5.29
CA VAL A 421 -10.97 -2.45 -4.11
C VAL A 421 -10.26 -3.77 -4.36
N LEU A 422 -8.94 -3.77 -4.14
CA LEU A 422 -8.05 -4.92 -4.29
C LEU A 422 -7.46 -5.29 -2.92
N LEU A 423 -7.59 -6.54 -2.47
CA LEU A 423 -6.78 -7.04 -1.35
C LEU A 423 -5.43 -7.54 -1.86
N SER A 424 -4.38 -7.23 -1.10
CA SER A 424 -3.02 -7.73 -1.31
C SER A 424 -2.53 -8.49 -0.09
N GLY A 425 -1.85 -9.62 -0.32
CA GLY A 425 -1.18 -10.41 0.72
C GLY A 425 0.17 -9.85 1.17
N LEU A 426 0.59 -8.69 0.66
CA LEU A 426 1.86 -8.05 1.00
C LEU A 426 1.93 -7.72 2.51
N GLY A 427 3.10 -7.96 3.11
CA GLY A 427 3.38 -7.75 4.53
C GLY A 427 3.52 -9.05 5.31
N ALA A 428 2.89 -10.14 4.85
CA ALA A 428 2.95 -11.43 5.55
C ALA A 428 4.38 -12.00 5.62
N ASP A 429 5.19 -11.81 4.58
CA ASP A 429 6.55 -12.34 4.55
C ASP A 429 7.49 -11.58 5.50
N GLU A 430 7.37 -10.25 5.56
CA GLU A 430 8.13 -9.39 6.47
C GLU A 430 7.77 -9.67 7.94
N LEU A 431 6.49 -9.86 8.25
CA LEU A 431 6.02 -10.04 9.62
C LEU A 431 6.25 -11.46 10.17
N PHE A 432 6.16 -12.49 9.32
CA PHE A 432 6.17 -13.90 9.73
C PHE A 432 7.31 -14.71 9.12
N ALA A 433 8.41 -14.04 8.79
CA ALA A 433 9.63 -14.66 8.30
C ALA A 433 9.45 -15.52 7.04
N GLY A 434 8.71 -15.04 6.04
CA GLY A 434 8.41 -15.82 4.83
C GLY A 434 9.50 -15.92 3.78
N TYR A 435 10.44 -14.97 3.72
CA TYR A 435 11.49 -15.00 2.70
C TYR A 435 12.53 -16.11 2.91
N THR A 436 13.01 -16.71 1.82
CA THR A 436 14.10 -17.72 1.84
C THR A 436 15.39 -17.20 2.49
N ARG A 437 15.61 -15.87 2.47
CA ARG A 437 16.75 -15.24 3.14
C ARG A 437 16.67 -15.36 4.66
N HIS A 438 15.48 -15.39 5.26
CA HIS A 438 15.29 -15.62 6.69
C HIS A 438 15.80 -17.01 7.12
N ALA A 439 15.37 -18.05 6.39
CA ALA A 439 15.87 -19.41 6.60
C ALA A 439 17.40 -19.50 6.38
N THR A 440 17.96 -18.65 5.52
CA THR A 440 19.40 -18.59 5.28
C THR A 440 20.15 -17.87 6.39
N ALA A 441 19.61 -16.76 6.91
CA ALA A 441 20.14 -16.04 8.06
C ALA A 441 20.13 -16.93 9.30
N PHE A 442 19.02 -17.64 9.55
CA PHE A 442 18.93 -18.63 10.63
C PHE A 442 20.00 -19.72 10.52
N ARG A 443 20.18 -20.32 9.34
CA ARG A 443 21.22 -21.34 9.13
C ARG A 443 22.65 -20.82 9.36
N ARG A 444 22.89 -19.52 9.21
CA ARG A 444 24.22 -18.91 9.36
C ARG A 444 24.53 -18.48 10.80
N GLN A 445 23.55 -17.91 11.48
CA GLN A 445 23.73 -17.20 12.75
C GLN A 445 22.62 -17.49 13.78
N GLY A 446 21.86 -18.56 13.59
CA GLY A 446 20.77 -18.94 14.49
C GLY A 446 19.68 -17.86 14.59
N TYR A 447 19.06 -17.77 15.76
CA TYR A 447 17.97 -16.83 16.02
C TYR A 447 18.42 -15.35 15.92
N ASP A 448 19.64 -15.02 16.33
CA ASP A 448 20.14 -13.65 16.27
C ASP A 448 20.20 -13.13 14.83
N GLY A 449 20.77 -13.92 13.91
CA GLY A 449 20.80 -13.54 12.50
C GLY A 449 19.41 -13.46 11.85
N LEU A 450 18.47 -14.30 12.29
CA LEU A 450 17.07 -14.22 11.85
C LEU A 450 16.41 -12.92 12.34
N LEU A 451 16.59 -12.57 13.61
CA LEU A 451 16.06 -11.34 14.20
C LEU A 451 16.65 -10.10 13.49
N ASP A 452 17.96 -10.08 13.23
CA ASP A 452 18.59 -8.96 12.53
C ASP A 452 18.05 -8.79 11.10
N GLU A 453 17.81 -9.88 10.37
CA GLU A 453 17.22 -9.81 9.02
C GLU A 453 15.74 -9.33 9.08
N LEU A 454 14.96 -9.76 10.07
CA LEU A 454 13.58 -9.30 10.28
C LEU A 454 13.53 -7.82 10.67
N ASP A 455 14.42 -7.37 11.56
CA ASP A 455 14.57 -5.97 11.96
C ASP A 455 14.84 -5.08 10.73
N LEU A 456 15.72 -5.54 9.84
CA LEU A 456 16.01 -4.84 8.58
C LEU A 456 14.78 -4.77 7.67
N ASP A 457 14.00 -5.83 7.56
CA ASP A 457 12.79 -5.86 6.72
C ASP A 457 11.70 -4.93 7.25
N VAL A 458 11.45 -4.93 8.57
CA VAL A 458 10.49 -4.02 9.20
C VAL A 458 10.92 -2.57 9.05
N ALA A 459 12.22 -2.26 9.27
CA ALA A 459 12.75 -0.91 9.09
C ALA A 459 12.66 -0.41 7.63
N ARG A 460 12.58 -1.32 6.66
CA ARG A 460 12.51 -1.02 5.22
C ARG A 460 11.10 -1.07 4.65
N LEU A 461 10.10 -1.52 5.41
CA LEU A 461 8.74 -1.77 4.94
C LEU A 461 8.12 -0.50 4.31
N GLY A 462 8.27 0.65 4.98
CA GLY A 462 7.81 1.95 4.47
C GLY A 462 8.64 2.57 3.36
N LYS A 463 9.81 2.00 3.03
CA LYS A 463 10.76 2.59 2.07
C LYS A 463 10.82 1.85 0.73
N ARG A 464 10.63 0.53 0.70
CA ARG A 464 11.00 -0.29 -0.48
C ARG A 464 9.89 -0.63 -1.47
N ASN A 465 8.63 -0.75 -1.04
CA ASN A 465 7.63 -1.41 -1.88
C ASN A 465 6.35 -0.60 -2.07
N LEU A 466 5.80 -0.05 -0.99
CA LEU A 466 4.39 0.35 -1.01
C LEU A 466 4.10 1.63 -1.80
N GLY A 467 5.04 2.56 -1.88
CA GLY A 467 4.90 3.76 -2.73
C GLY A 467 4.80 3.39 -4.22
N ARG A 468 5.72 2.53 -4.70
CA ARG A 468 5.72 1.99 -6.06
C ARG A 468 4.40 1.29 -6.38
N ASP A 469 3.98 0.39 -5.49
CA ASP A 469 2.81 -0.46 -5.68
C ASP A 469 1.53 0.39 -5.71
N ASP A 470 1.43 1.38 -4.82
CA ASP A 470 0.32 2.33 -4.78
C ASP A 470 0.19 3.13 -6.08
N ARG A 471 1.29 3.62 -6.67
CA ARG A 471 1.28 4.36 -7.94
C ARG A 471 0.81 3.52 -9.12
N VAL A 472 1.33 2.31 -9.28
CA VAL A 472 1.00 1.46 -10.43
C VAL A 472 -0.41 0.87 -10.35
N ILE A 473 -0.89 0.54 -9.16
CA ILE A 473 -2.25 0.01 -8.96
C ILE A 473 -3.28 1.12 -9.14
N SER A 474 -3.03 2.27 -8.51
CA SER A 474 -4.00 3.36 -8.51
C SER A 474 -4.18 3.99 -9.87
N HIS A 475 -3.22 3.87 -10.80
CA HIS A 475 -3.39 4.29 -12.19
C HIS A 475 -4.68 3.73 -12.84
N TRP A 476 -5.16 2.58 -12.38
CA TRP A 476 -6.39 1.96 -12.86
C TRP A 476 -7.65 2.33 -12.07
N ALA A 477 -7.63 3.45 -11.33
CA ALA A 477 -8.72 3.87 -10.44
C ALA A 477 -9.10 2.78 -9.42
N ARG A 478 -8.09 2.11 -8.87
CA ARG A 478 -8.23 1.02 -7.89
C ARG A 478 -7.42 1.27 -6.65
N GLU A 479 -7.99 0.88 -5.51
CA GLU A 479 -7.31 0.95 -4.22
C GLU A 479 -6.84 -0.44 -3.78
N ALA A 480 -5.53 -0.57 -3.54
CA ALA A 480 -5.01 -1.70 -2.78
C ALA A 480 -5.22 -1.50 -1.26
N ARG A 481 -5.70 -2.54 -0.59
CA ARG A 481 -5.80 -2.66 0.87
C ARG A 481 -4.93 -3.85 1.34
N PHE A 482 -4.25 -3.66 2.46
CA PHE A 482 -3.21 -4.58 2.95
C PHE A 482 -3.59 -5.11 4.34
N PRO A 483 -4.33 -6.23 4.46
CA PRO A 483 -4.79 -6.72 5.76
C PRO A 483 -3.67 -7.13 6.71
N PHE A 484 -2.56 -7.66 6.19
CA PHE A 484 -1.38 -7.98 7.00
C PHE A 484 -0.66 -6.74 7.55
N LEU A 485 -0.90 -5.56 6.96
CA LEU A 485 -0.31 -4.29 7.39
C LEU A 485 -1.30 -3.45 8.19
N ASP A 486 -2.22 -4.11 8.89
CA ASP A 486 -3.08 -3.49 9.89
C ASP A 486 -2.29 -3.13 11.15
N GLU A 487 -2.59 -1.99 11.75
CA GLU A 487 -1.85 -1.44 12.87
C GLU A 487 -1.85 -2.41 14.07
N ALA A 488 -2.99 -3.03 14.39
CA ALA A 488 -3.10 -3.96 15.51
C ALA A 488 -2.36 -5.27 15.23
N LEU A 489 -2.44 -5.76 13.98
CA LEU A 489 -1.74 -6.98 13.56
C LEU A 489 -0.22 -6.76 13.54
N VAL A 490 0.26 -5.66 12.96
CA VAL A 490 1.67 -5.29 12.95
C VAL A 490 2.16 -5.14 14.38
N GLN A 491 1.46 -4.39 15.24
CA GLN A 491 1.82 -4.23 16.64
C GLN A 491 1.98 -5.59 17.34
N TRP A 492 0.99 -6.48 17.19
CA TRP A 492 1.07 -7.83 17.75
C TRP A 492 2.26 -8.62 17.18
N ALA A 493 2.49 -8.59 15.86
CA ALA A 493 3.57 -9.32 15.23
C ALA A 493 4.96 -8.82 15.68
N LEU A 494 5.12 -7.52 15.93
CA LEU A 494 6.37 -6.93 16.42
C LEU A 494 6.61 -7.20 17.92
N GLN A 495 5.55 -7.36 18.71
CA GLN A 495 5.59 -7.64 20.15
C GLN A 495 5.55 -9.14 20.48
N SER A 496 5.17 -10.00 19.53
CA SER A 496 5.09 -11.43 19.78
C SER A 496 6.48 -12.07 19.75
N PRO A 497 6.77 -13.01 20.66
CA PRO A 497 7.96 -13.85 20.60
C PRO A 497 8.15 -14.48 19.21
N LEU A 498 9.40 -14.64 18.78
CA LEU A 498 9.71 -15.18 17.45
C LEU A 498 9.11 -16.58 17.23
N LEU A 499 9.20 -17.45 18.25
CA LEU A 499 8.71 -18.84 18.19
C LEU A 499 7.18 -18.94 18.06
N ASP A 500 6.45 -17.90 18.46
CA ASP A 500 4.99 -17.85 18.28
C ASP A 500 4.61 -17.55 16.81
N LYS A 501 5.58 -17.16 15.97
CA LYS A 501 5.41 -16.80 14.57
C LYS A 501 6.01 -17.85 13.63
N CYS A 502 7.24 -18.27 13.92
CA CYS A 502 7.97 -19.24 13.12
C CYS A 502 9.08 -19.91 13.95
N ASP A 503 9.35 -21.16 13.63
CA ASP A 503 10.51 -21.89 14.16
C ASP A 503 11.20 -22.62 13.01
N PHE A 504 12.51 -22.39 12.86
CA PHE A 504 13.37 -22.99 11.83
C PHE A 504 14.26 -24.10 12.39
N LEU A 505 14.17 -24.42 13.68
CA LEU A 505 14.94 -25.48 14.33
C LEU A 505 14.47 -26.87 13.88
N ASP A 506 13.17 -27.04 13.70
CA ASP A 506 12.58 -28.29 13.22
C ASP A 506 12.87 -28.49 11.72
N SER A 507 13.70 -29.48 11.41
CA SER A 507 13.83 -29.99 10.05
C SER A 507 12.48 -30.55 9.57
N VAL A 508 11.99 -30.04 8.45
CA VAL A 508 10.80 -30.56 7.75
C VAL A 508 11.04 -32.05 7.50
N SER A 509 10.18 -32.92 8.03
CA SER A 509 10.20 -34.34 7.68
C SER A 509 10.00 -34.45 6.17
N THR A 510 11.02 -34.92 5.46
CA THR A 510 11.04 -35.07 3.99
C THR A 510 10.19 -36.23 3.48
N ASP A 511 9.53 -36.97 4.37
CA ASP A 511 8.64 -38.04 3.96
C ASP A 511 7.37 -37.45 3.35
N GLU A 512 7.15 -37.75 2.07
CA GLU A 512 5.91 -37.51 1.32
C GLU A 512 4.71 -38.33 1.86
N GLY A 513 4.82 -38.87 3.08
CA GLY A 513 3.76 -39.57 3.80
C GLY A 513 2.67 -38.62 4.30
N HIS A 514 1.60 -39.23 4.83
CA HIS A 514 0.46 -38.52 5.44
C HIS A 514 0.94 -37.50 6.48
N VAL A 515 0.92 -36.21 6.13
CA VAL A 515 1.11 -35.12 7.09
C VAL A 515 -0.23 -34.90 7.80
N ASP A 516 -0.34 -35.36 9.04
CA ASP A 516 -1.57 -35.28 9.84
C ASP A 516 -1.70 -33.98 10.65
N SER A 517 -0.63 -33.19 10.78
CA SER A 517 -0.60 -31.95 11.58
C SER A 517 0.18 -30.82 10.89
N CYS A 518 -0.16 -29.57 11.23
CA CYS A 518 0.58 -28.38 10.81
C CYS A 518 2.05 -28.46 11.25
N ALA A 519 2.37 -29.18 12.33
CA ALA A 519 3.68 -29.21 12.95
C ALA A 519 4.82 -29.59 11.98
N SER A 520 4.57 -30.44 10.98
CA SER A 520 5.61 -30.92 10.03
C SER A 520 5.71 -30.11 8.73
N ILE A 521 4.93 -29.05 8.56
CA ILE A 521 4.97 -28.22 7.33
C ILE A 521 6.09 -27.16 7.37
N GLU A 522 6.33 -26.52 6.24
CA GLU A 522 7.35 -25.48 6.04
C GLU A 522 7.42 -24.45 7.20
N PRO A 523 8.63 -24.13 7.70
CA PRO A 523 8.82 -23.25 8.86
C PRO A 523 8.57 -21.76 8.58
N GLY A 524 8.77 -21.30 7.34
CA GLY A 524 8.49 -19.92 6.96
C GLY A 524 6.99 -19.63 7.02
N LYS A 525 6.59 -18.55 7.70
CA LYS A 525 5.19 -18.17 7.97
C LYS A 525 4.38 -19.26 8.68
N LYS A 526 5.02 -20.05 9.55
CA LYS A 526 4.39 -21.20 10.22
C LYS A 526 3.04 -20.86 10.85
N VAL A 527 2.95 -19.76 11.61
CA VAL A 527 1.70 -19.32 12.26
C VAL A 527 0.57 -19.12 11.25
N LEU A 528 0.87 -18.51 10.09
CA LEU A 528 -0.10 -18.27 9.03
C LEU A 528 -0.48 -19.56 8.29
N ARG A 529 0.45 -20.50 8.13
CA ARG A 529 0.16 -21.82 7.56
C ARG A 529 -0.76 -22.63 8.47
N CYS A 530 -0.59 -22.51 9.78
CA CYS A 530 -1.52 -23.13 10.74
C CYS A 530 -2.90 -22.47 10.73
N VAL A 531 -2.99 -21.14 10.51
CA VAL A 531 -4.28 -20.48 10.21
C VAL A 531 -4.90 -21.08 8.94
N ALA A 532 -4.15 -21.18 7.84
CA ALA A 532 -4.64 -21.78 6.60
C ALA A 532 -5.15 -23.22 6.79
N TRP A 533 -4.42 -24.01 7.60
CA TRP A 533 -4.80 -25.36 7.97
C TRP A 533 -6.14 -25.41 8.70
N ASN A 534 -6.34 -24.56 9.71
CA ASN A 534 -7.59 -24.45 10.46
C ASN A 534 -8.77 -23.99 9.60
N LEU A 535 -8.50 -23.20 8.57
CA LEU A 535 -9.51 -22.78 7.59
C LEU A 535 -9.86 -23.87 6.55
N GLY A 536 -9.25 -25.05 6.63
CA GLY A 536 -9.45 -26.18 5.73
C GLY A 536 -8.60 -26.13 4.45
N MET A 537 -7.75 -25.11 4.29
CA MET A 537 -6.89 -24.90 3.11
C MET A 537 -5.56 -25.66 3.28
N LYS A 538 -5.64 -26.98 3.45
CA LYS A 538 -4.49 -27.85 3.78
C LYS A 538 -3.46 -27.96 2.65
N GLY A 539 -3.88 -27.89 1.39
CA GLY A 539 -2.97 -27.87 0.24
C GLY A 539 -2.13 -26.60 0.25
N VAL A 540 -2.80 -25.46 0.31
CA VAL A 540 -2.19 -24.12 0.43
C VAL A 540 -1.25 -24.00 1.64
N ALA A 541 -1.60 -24.59 2.79
CA ALA A 541 -0.74 -24.58 3.97
C ALA A 541 0.64 -25.22 3.73
N ARG A 542 0.74 -26.16 2.78
CA ARG A 542 1.99 -26.87 2.42
C ARG A 542 2.75 -26.22 1.26
N GLU A 543 2.13 -25.27 0.56
CA GLU A 543 2.72 -24.66 -0.64
C GLU A 543 3.99 -23.89 -0.34
N LYS A 544 5.02 -24.09 -1.16
CA LYS A 544 6.29 -23.40 -1.02
C LYS A 544 6.21 -21.96 -1.48
N LYS A 545 6.88 -21.05 -0.77
CA LYS A 545 6.93 -19.64 -1.18
C LYS A 545 7.60 -19.49 -2.55
N ARG A 546 6.99 -18.66 -3.40
CA ARG A 546 7.59 -18.10 -4.62
C ARG A 546 7.41 -16.59 -4.66
N ALA A 547 8.40 -15.85 -5.18
CA ALA A 547 8.27 -14.41 -5.37
C ALA A 547 7.57 -14.10 -6.70
N ILE A 548 6.71 -13.08 -6.70
CA ILE A 548 5.84 -12.72 -7.84
C ILE A 548 6.62 -12.56 -9.15
N GLN A 549 7.80 -11.93 -9.13
CA GLN A 549 8.63 -11.73 -10.32
C GLN A 549 9.06 -13.03 -11.02
N PHE A 550 9.21 -14.11 -10.26
CA PHE A 550 9.53 -15.44 -10.79
C PHE A 550 8.28 -16.27 -11.06
N GLY A 551 7.23 -16.05 -10.27
CA GLY A 551 5.96 -16.76 -10.34
C GLY A 551 5.14 -16.39 -11.58
N ALA A 552 4.99 -15.10 -11.85
CA ALA A 552 4.32 -14.56 -13.04
C ALA A 552 5.22 -14.56 -14.30
N ARG A 553 6.48 -14.97 -14.17
CA ARG A 553 7.54 -14.94 -15.20
C ARG A 553 7.88 -13.55 -15.75
N THR A 554 7.69 -12.49 -14.96
CA THR A 554 8.05 -11.11 -15.31
C THR A 554 9.55 -10.80 -15.17
N ALA A 555 10.32 -11.66 -14.52
CA ALA A 555 11.76 -11.47 -14.39
C ALA A 555 12.52 -11.91 -15.66
N LYS A 556 13.63 -11.23 -15.95
CA LYS A 556 14.62 -11.64 -16.97
C LYS A 556 14.04 -11.85 -18.37
N MET A 557 13.13 -10.99 -18.83
CA MET A 557 12.50 -11.13 -20.14
C MET A 557 13.41 -10.72 -21.32
N GLU A 558 14.35 -9.78 -21.13
CA GLU A 558 15.29 -9.29 -22.17
C GLU A 558 16.60 -10.06 -22.19
N THR A 559 17.32 -10.11 -23.33
CA THR A 559 18.64 -10.77 -23.53
C THR A 559 19.78 -10.11 -22.73
N GLY A 560 20.40 -10.85 -21.80
CA GLY A 560 21.41 -10.34 -20.85
C GLY A 560 21.42 -11.03 -19.48
N LYS A 561 22.55 -10.98 -18.76
CA LYS A 561 22.72 -11.44 -17.36
C LYS A 561 22.50 -10.29 -16.38
N THR A 562 21.36 -9.61 -16.47
CA THR A 562 21.05 -8.46 -15.61
C THR A 562 20.63 -8.94 -14.21
N LYS A 563 21.26 -8.39 -13.16
CA LYS A 563 20.88 -8.68 -11.76
C LYS A 563 19.63 -7.88 -11.41
N GLY A 564 18.78 -8.39 -10.52
CA GLY A 564 17.56 -7.67 -10.10
C GLY A 564 17.80 -6.31 -9.45
N THR A 565 19.00 -6.09 -8.88
CA THR A 565 19.44 -4.80 -8.31
C THR A 565 20.08 -3.87 -9.33
N ALA A 566 20.16 -4.27 -10.60
CA ALA A 566 20.66 -3.39 -11.65
C ALA A 566 19.67 -2.26 -11.87
N MET A 567 20.21 -1.07 -12.07
CA MET A 567 19.43 0.10 -12.48
C MET A 567 18.88 -0.14 -13.88
N ILE A 568 17.64 0.26 -14.10
CA ILE A 568 17.02 0.25 -15.42
C ILE A 568 17.66 1.36 -16.23
N SER A 569 18.07 1.04 -17.46
CA SER A 569 18.65 1.98 -18.43
C SER A 569 17.61 2.85 -19.10
#